data_AF-A0A9J7LVZ7-F1
#
_entry.id   AF-A0A9J7LVZ7-F1
#
_cell.length_a   1.000
_cell.length_b   1.000
_cell.length_c   1.000
_cell.angle_alpha   90.00
_cell.angle_beta   90.00
_cell.angle_gamma   90.00
#
_symmetry.space_group_name_H-M   'P 1'
#
loop_
_entity.id
_entity.type
_entity.pdbx_description
1 polymer ?
#
loop_
_entity_poly.entity_id
_entity_poly.type
_entity_poly.pdbx_seq_one_letter_code
_entity_poly.pdbx_strand_id
1 'polypeptide(L)'
;MGNGESTPDPALRHNTTAASMKSPMPDQTELEERFARVLASMDLPPDKAKVLRSYDNDKKWDLICDQERVQAKEPPHTYLQKLQGYMEVNTAKKKSSRKMLESTQVLRDIEISLRTNNIEWVKEFLNQENSGLDVLVDYLTFTQIQIVSKDDTFGSMSANSSLRNMVGSSP
;
A
#
# COMPACT_ATOMS: atom_id res chain seq x y z
N MET A 1 -58.23 6.01 40.39
CA MET A 1 -57.65 7.11 39.60
C MET A 1 -56.15 7.10 39.81
N GLY A 2 -55.37 7.14 38.73
CA GLY A 2 -53.94 7.47 38.76
C GLY A 2 -52.99 6.34 38.38
N ASN A 3 -52.30 6.56 37.25
CA ASN A 3 -50.97 6.05 36.85
C ASN A 3 -50.99 4.67 36.14
N GLY A 4 -50.65 4.51 34.86
CA GLY A 4 -49.92 5.38 33.94
C GLY A 4 -48.41 5.15 34.06
N GLU A 5 -47.87 4.07 33.50
CA GLU A 5 -46.46 4.01 33.12
C GLU A 5 -46.27 3.07 31.92
N SER A 6 -45.89 3.67 30.80
CA SER A 6 -45.59 3.03 29.53
C SER A 6 -44.17 2.46 29.58
N THR A 7 -44.03 1.17 29.28
CA THR A 7 -42.74 0.56 28.93
C THR A 7 -42.25 1.12 27.59
N PRO A 8 -41.00 1.61 27.48
CA PRO A 8 -40.38 1.84 26.17
C PRO A 8 -39.54 0.62 25.75
N ASP A 9 -39.81 0.16 24.51
CA ASP A 9 -39.07 -0.87 23.76
C ASP A 9 -37.75 -0.28 23.16
N PRO A 10 -36.85 -1.06 22.52
CA PRO A 10 -35.42 -1.00 22.76
C PRO A 10 -34.70 -0.66 21.45
N ALA A 11 -34.54 0.61 21.13
CA ALA A 11 -33.74 1.00 19.99
C ALA A 11 -33.13 2.36 20.27
N LEU A 12 -31.88 2.57 19.82
CA LEU A 12 -31.03 3.74 20.07
C LEU A 12 -30.13 3.64 21.33
N ARG A 13 -29.36 2.55 21.42
CA ARG A 13 -28.02 2.61 22.03
C ARG A 13 -26.97 2.41 20.94
N HIS A 14 -26.78 3.42 20.09
CA HIS A 14 -25.57 3.50 19.29
C HIS A 14 -24.44 4.02 20.18
N ASN A 15 -23.65 3.07 20.69
CA ASN A 15 -22.24 3.16 21.05
C ASN A 15 -21.71 4.52 21.54
N THR A 16 -22.01 4.86 22.79
CA THR A 16 -21.13 5.71 23.62
C THR A 16 -19.98 4.86 24.19
N THR A 17 -19.18 4.23 23.31
CA THR A 17 -18.10 3.31 23.73
C THR A 17 -16.77 3.56 23.00
N ALA A 18 -16.58 4.76 22.45
CA ALA A 18 -15.31 5.23 21.88
C ALA A 18 -14.73 6.47 22.58
N ALA A 19 -15.36 6.96 23.65
CA ALA A 19 -14.94 8.16 24.38
C ALA A 19 -13.81 7.92 25.40
N SER A 20 -13.31 6.68 25.56
CA SER A 20 -12.51 6.30 26.74
C SER A 20 -10.99 6.45 26.60
N MET A 21 -10.44 6.94 25.48
CA MET A 21 -8.98 7.14 25.34
C MET A 21 -8.58 8.37 24.50
N LYS A 22 -9.53 9.25 24.15
CA LYS A 22 -9.21 10.47 23.39
C LYS A 22 -8.71 11.53 24.38
N SER A 23 -7.56 12.14 24.08
CA SER A 23 -7.12 13.37 24.75
C SER A 23 -8.26 14.41 24.71
N PRO A 24 -8.36 15.31 25.70
CA PRO A 24 -9.38 16.36 25.65
C PRO A 24 -9.17 17.23 24.40
N MET A 25 -10.29 17.68 23.79
CA MET A 25 -10.24 18.57 22.64
C MET A 25 -9.50 19.87 23.01
N PRO A 26 -8.52 20.30 22.21
CA PRO A 26 -7.76 21.52 22.46
C PRO A 26 -8.60 22.78 22.18
N ASP A 27 -8.01 23.96 22.40
CA ASP A 27 -8.67 25.22 22.04
C ASP A 27 -8.87 25.36 20.53
N GLN A 28 -9.72 26.32 20.12
CA GLN A 28 -10.09 26.51 18.72
C GLN A 28 -8.87 26.72 17.81
N THR A 29 -7.87 27.47 18.26
CA THR A 29 -6.73 27.84 17.42
C THR A 29 -5.88 26.61 17.14
N GLU A 30 -5.58 25.84 18.18
CA GLU A 30 -4.82 24.60 18.05
C GLU A 30 -5.60 23.53 17.26
N LEU A 31 -6.92 23.42 17.49
CA LEU A 31 -7.79 22.51 16.75
C LEU A 31 -7.73 22.76 15.24
N GLU A 32 -7.88 24.02 14.82
CA GLU A 32 -7.83 24.38 13.39
C GLU A 32 -6.44 24.13 12.79
N GLU A 33 -5.37 24.40 13.55
CA GLU A 33 -4.01 24.15 13.09
C GLU A 33 -3.74 22.64 12.88
N ARG A 34 -4.12 21.81 13.84
CA ARG A 34 -4.03 20.34 13.73
C ARG A 34 -4.89 19.82 12.59
N PHE A 35 -6.12 20.31 12.46
CA PHE A 35 -7.02 19.92 11.37
C PHE A 35 -6.45 20.29 9.99
N ALA A 36 -5.86 21.48 9.85
CA ALA A 36 -5.22 21.91 8.61
C ALA A 36 -4.05 21.00 8.22
N ARG A 37 -3.22 20.56 9.19
CA ARG A 37 -2.15 19.58 8.96
C ARG A 37 -2.71 18.25 8.46
N VAL A 38 -3.78 17.74 9.08
CA VAL A 38 -4.45 16.51 8.65
C VAL A 38 -4.93 16.63 7.21
N LEU A 39 -5.68 17.68 6.87
CA LEU A 39 -6.17 17.89 5.50
C LEU A 39 -5.05 18.00 4.46
N ALA A 40 -3.96 18.69 4.81
CA ALA A 40 -2.80 18.81 3.91
C ALA A 40 -2.12 17.46 3.66
N SER A 41 -2.16 16.55 4.65
CA SER A 41 -1.52 15.23 4.53
C SER A 41 -2.31 14.21 3.69
N MET A 42 -3.60 14.47 3.44
CA MET A 42 -4.54 13.54 2.78
C MET A 42 -4.63 13.69 1.26
N ASP A 43 -3.92 14.66 0.66
CA ASP A 43 -3.93 14.95 -0.79
C ASP A 43 -5.34 15.02 -1.41
N LEU A 44 -6.23 15.78 -0.74
CA LEU A 44 -7.64 15.85 -1.13
C LEU A 44 -7.89 16.84 -2.28
N PRO A 45 -8.82 16.52 -3.20
CA PRO A 45 -9.34 17.50 -4.13
C PRO A 45 -9.94 18.73 -3.42
N PRO A 46 -9.87 19.93 -4.02
CA PRO A 46 -10.33 21.17 -3.38
C PRO A 46 -11.77 21.12 -2.85
N ASP A 47 -12.68 20.48 -3.58
CA ASP A 47 -14.10 20.38 -3.21
C ASP A 47 -14.30 19.54 -1.95
N LYS A 48 -13.57 18.43 -1.82
CA LYS A 48 -13.64 17.56 -0.64
C LYS A 48 -13.02 18.25 0.58
N ALA A 49 -11.88 18.92 0.39
CA ALA A 49 -11.27 19.72 1.44
C ALA A 49 -12.20 20.84 1.92
N LYS A 50 -12.92 21.51 1.01
CA LYS A 50 -13.91 22.55 1.36
C LYS A 50 -15.05 22.00 2.20
N VAL A 51 -15.58 20.83 1.87
CA VAL A 51 -16.61 20.16 2.69
C VAL A 51 -16.09 19.89 4.10
N LEU A 52 -14.89 19.30 4.23
CA LEU A 52 -14.31 18.98 5.53
C LEU A 52 -14.03 20.25 6.38
N ARG A 53 -13.61 21.36 5.76
CA ARG A 53 -13.41 22.64 6.47
C ARG A 53 -14.68 23.19 7.11
N SER A 54 -15.86 22.83 6.59
CA SER A 54 -17.16 23.27 7.11
C SER A 54 -17.67 22.44 8.29
N TYR A 55 -16.94 21.40 8.70
CA TYR A 55 -17.30 20.59 9.85
C TYR A 55 -17.25 21.40 11.15
N ASP A 56 -18.12 21.02 12.07
CA ASP A 56 -18.11 21.45 13.46
C ASP A 56 -16.90 20.88 14.22
N ASN A 57 -16.57 21.51 15.34
CA ASN A 57 -15.36 21.18 16.11
C ASN A 57 -15.29 19.72 16.54
N ASP A 58 -16.41 19.13 16.97
CA ASP A 58 -16.46 17.74 17.42
C ASP A 58 -16.05 16.77 16.30
N LYS A 59 -16.58 16.98 15.07
CA LYS A 59 -16.19 16.18 13.90
C LYS A 59 -14.74 16.41 13.47
N LYS A 60 -14.24 17.65 13.56
CA LYS A 60 -12.83 17.96 13.27
C LYS A 60 -11.92 17.22 14.26
N TRP A 61 -12.28 17.24 15.54
CA TRP A 61 -11.53 16.58 16.59
C TRP A 61 -11.54 15.06 16.44
N ASP A 62 -12.69 14.47 16.11
CA ASP A 62 -12.78 13.05 15.80
C ASP A 62 -11.89 12.66 14.62
N LEU A 63 -11.89 13.44 13.54
CA LEU A 63 -11.02 13.18 12.38
C LEU A 63 -9.53 13.27 12.75
N ILE A 64 -9.14 14.26 13.56
CA ILE A 64 -7.76 14.39 14.05
C ILE A 64 -7.37 13.17 14.86
N CYS A 65 -8.19 12.77 15.83
CA CYS A 65 -7.94 11.60 16.66
C CYS A 65 -7.80 10.33 15.82
N ASP A 66 -8.67 10.14 14.84
CA ASP A 66 -8.63 8.98 13.95
C ASP A 66 -7.35 8.99 13.11
N GLN A 67 -6.97 10.15 12.57
CA GLN A 67 -5.76 10.28 11.75
C GLN A 67 -4.48 10.07 12.56
N GLU A 68 -4.40 10.57 13.80
CA GLU A 68 -3.24 10.37 14.69
C GLU A 68 -3.01 8.88 15.03
N ARG A 69 -4.06 8.05 14.92
CA ARG A 69 -3.98 6.60 15.14
C ARG A 69 -3.54 5.84 13.90
N VAL A 70 -3.57 6.45 12.72
CA VAL A 70 -3.13 5.81 11.48
C VAL A 70 -1.60 5.81 11.45
N GLN A 71 -1.03 4.60 11.38
CA GLN A 71 0.40 4.42 11.17
C GLN A 71 0.62 3.55 9.94
N ALA A 72 1.60 3.92 9.12
CA ALA A 72 2.04 3.09 8.01
C ALA A 72 2.57 1.75 8.53
N LYS A 73 2.30 0.67 7.80
CA LYS A 73 2.73 -0.68 8.17
C LYS A 73 4.26 -0.80 8.23
N GLU A 74 4.95 -0.27 7.22
CA GLU A 74 6.41 -0.19 7.13
C GLU A 74 6.80 1.12 6.40
N PRO A 75 8.01 1.67 6.64
CA PRO A 75 8.53 2.79 5.86
C PRO A 75 8.92 2.38 4.43
N PRO A 76 9.05 3.34 3.49
CA PRO A 76 9.39 3.08 2.08
C PRO A 76 10.62 2.18 1.89
N HIS A 77 11.71 2.49 2.59
CA HIS A 77 13.00 1.79 2.43
C HIS A 77 12.88 0.28 2.68
N THR A 78 11.99 -0.16 3.57
CA THR A 78 11.80 -1.58 3.90
C THR A 78 11.28 -2.37 2.70
N TYR A 79 10.35 -1.79 1.93
CA TYR A 79 9.84 -2.43 0.73
C TYR A 79 10.87 -2.44 -0.40
N LEU A 80 11.60 -1.33 -0.56
CA LEU A 80 12.63 -1.17 -1.60
C LEU A 80 13.78 -2.15 -1.42
N GLN A 81 14.27 -2.34 -0.18
CA GLN A 81 15.30 -3.33 0.15
C GLN A 81 14.87 -4.76 -0.19
N LYS A 82 13.61 -5.13 0.09
CA LYS A 82 13.06 -6.44 -0.29
C LYS A 82 13.06 -6.60 -1.82
N LEU A 83 12.67 -5.55 -2.54
CA LEU A 83 12.61 -5.56 -4.00
C LEU A 83 14.00 -5.72 -4.65
N GLN A 84 14.98 -4.97 -4.16
CA GLN A 84 16.39 -5.08 -4.57
C GLN A 84 16.95 -6.48 -4.29
N GLY A 85 16.65 -7.06 -3.12
CA GLY A 85 17.07 -8.42 -2.78
C GLY A 85 16.55 -9.49 -3.75
N TYR A 86 15.37 -9.31 -4.36
CA TYR A 86 14.89 -10.24 -5.40
C TYR A 86 15.67 -10.12 -6.72
N MET A 87 16.20 -8.95 -7.05
CA MET A 87 17.03 -8.74 -8.23
C MET A 87 18.42 -9.39 -8.06
N GLU A 88 19.03 -9.24 -6.89
CA GLU A 88 20.37 -9.78 -6.60
C GLU A 88 20.40 -11.32 -6.59
N VAL A 89 19.40 -11.95 -5.95
CA VAL A 89 19.43 -13.39 -5.65
C VAL A 89 19.05 -14.27 -6.86
N ASN A 90 18.39 -13.75 -7.90
CA ASN A 90 18.01 -14.55 -9.08
C ASN A 90 19.18 -14.89 -10.00
N THR A 91 20.38 -14.35 -9.73
CA THR A 91 21.63 -14.81 -10.34
C THR A 91 21.99 -16.25 -9.91
N ALA A 92 21.40 -16.76 -8.81
CA ALA A 92 21.61 -18.12 -8.30
C ALA A 92 20.48 -19.10 -8.74
N LYS A 93 20.79 -19.88 -9.78
CA LYS A 93 19.93 -20.71 -10.66
C LYS A 93 18.89 -21.72 -10.09
N LYS A 94 18.43 -21.73 -8.82
CA LYS A 94 17.60 -22.88 -8.34
C LYS A 94 16.36 -22.65 -7.44
N LYS A 95 15.80 -21.43 -7.29
CA LYS A 95 14.60 -21.22 -6.41
C LYS A 95 13.53 -20.23 -6.93
N SER A 96 13.25 -20.21 -8.24
CA SER A 96 12.53 -19.12 -8.93
C SER A 96 11.02 -18.96 -8.62
N SER A 97 10.23 -20.02 -8.44
CA SER A 97 8.76 -19.87 -8.44
C SER A 97 8.16 -19.32 -7.14
N ARG A 98 8.61 -19.82 -5.97
CA ARG A 98 8.13 -19.32 -4.65
C ARG A 98 8.49 -17.85 -4.40
N LYS A 99 9.66 -17.41 -4.87
CA LYS A 99 10.14 -16.04 -4.71
C LYS A 99 9.40 -15.03 -5.60
N MET A 100 8.92 -15.46 -6.77
CA MET A 100 8.12 -14.63 -7.66
C MET A 100 6.74 -14.30 -7.06
N LEU A 101 6.13 -15.25 -6.33
CA LEU A 101 4.90 -15.01 -5.58
C LEU A 101 5.12 -14.02 -4.43
N GLU A 102 6.26 -14.14 -3.74
CA GLU A 102 6.63 -13.26 -2.63
C GLU A 102 6.92 -11.82 -3.10
N SER A 103 7.62 -11.66 -4.22
CA SER A 103 7.89 -10.34 -4.80
C SER A 103 6.61 -9.67 -5.32
N THR A 104 5.66 -10.44 -5.85
CA THR A 104 4.34 -9.91 -6.23
C THR A 104 3.59 -9.38 -5.00
N GLN A 105 3.72 -10.03 -3.83
CA GLN A 105 3.11 -9.52 -2.61
C GLN A 105 3.77 -8.21 -2.15
N VAL A 106 5.09 -8.08 -2.26
CA VAL A 106 5.79 -6.82 -1.95
C VAL A 106 5.31 -5.69 -2.86
N LEU A 107 5.13 -5.95 -4.17
CA LEU A 107 4.58 -4.96 -5.09
C LEU A 107 3.14 -4.55 -4.73
N ARG A 108 2.29 -5.49 -4.30
CA ARG A 108 0.94 -5.18 -3.79
C ARG A 108 1.00 -4.31 -2.54
N ASP A 109 1.87 -4.63 -1.60
CA ASP A 109 2.02 -3.85 -0.37
C ASP A 109 2.54 -2.42 -0.69
N ILE A 110 3.41 -2.26 -1.68
CA ILE A 110 3.87 -0.95 -2.17
C ILE A 110 2.70 -0.16 -2.79
N GLU A 111 1.90 -0.78 -3.67
CA GLU A 111 0.74 -0.11 -4.28
C GLU A 111 -0.24 0.40 -3.23
N ILE A 112 -0.61 -0.46 -2.27
CA ILE A 112 -1.52 -0.09 -1.19
C ILE A 112 -0.91 1.07 -0.40
N SER A 113 0.37 0.97 -0.02
CA SER A 113 1.06 2.00 0.77
C SER A 113 1.10 3.35 0.03
N LEU A 114 1.41 3.35 -1.27
CA LEU A 114 1.40 4.57 -2.10
C LEU A 114 -0.01 5.18 -2.22
N ARG A 115 -1.06 4.34 -2.24
CA ARG A 115 -2.44 4.80 -2.43
C ARG A 115 -3.13 5.25 -1.15
N THR A 116 -2.76 4.69 0.01
CA THR A 116 -3.54 4.88 1.25
C THR A 116 -2.79 5.54 2.39
N ASN A 117 -1.45 5.63 2.34
CA ASN A 117 -0.71 6.40 3.35
C ASN A 117 -0.81 7.90 3.06
N ASN A 118 -0.33 8.68 4.04
CA ASN A 118 -0.24 10.14 3.87
C ASN A 118 0.75 10.51 2.76
N ILE A 119 0.62 11.73 2.25
CA ILE A 119 1.47 12.26 1.18
C ILE A 119 2.97 12.30 1.54
N GLU A 120 3.32 12.42 2.83
CA GLU A 120 4.72 12.43 3.25
C GLU A 120 5.38 11.06 3.02
N TRP A 121 4.65 9.95 3.19
CA TRP A 121 5.14 8.61 2.84
C TRP A 121 5.48 8.52 1.34
N VAL A 122 4.64 9.09 0.48
CA VAL A 122 4.87 9.12 -0.98
C VAL A 122 6.06 10.00 -1.33
N LYS A 123 6.19 11.17 -0.70
CA LYS A 123 7.35 12.06 -0.87
C LYS A 123 8.64 11.37 -0.42
N GLU A 124 8.62 10.66 0.71
CA GLU A 124 9.74 9.88 1.21
C GLU A 124 10.10 8.76 0.23
N PHE A 125 9.11 8.03 -0.29
CA PHE A 125 9.33 6.99 -1.30
C PHE A 125 10.02 7.52 -2.56
N LEU A 126 9.65 8.72 -3.02
CA LEU A 126 10.18 9.35 -4.24
C LEU A 126 11.43 10.21 -4.02
N ASN A 127 11.88 10.38 -2.77
CA ASN A 127 13.02 11.25 -2.48
C ASN A 127 14.33 10.68 -3.04
N GLN A 128 15.40 11.49 -3.01
CA GLN A 128 16.70 11.10 -3.53
C GLN A 128 17.34 9.92 -2.77
N GLU A 129 17.05 9.77 -1.47
CA GLU A 129 17.61 8.71 -0.65
C GLU A 129 17.04 7.33 -1.01
N ASN A 130 15.71 7.26 -1.18
CA ASN A 130 15.01 6.02 -1.52
C ASN A 130 15.01 5.74 -3.01
N SER A 131 14.93 6.78 -3.85
CA SER A 131 14.81 6.69 -5.31
C SER A 131 13.80 5.62 -5.75
N GLY A 132 12.66 5.54 -5.05
CA GLY A 132 11.78 4.37 -5.10
C GLY A 132 11.17 4.11 -6.48
N LEU A 133 10.99 5.15 -7.29
CA LEU A 133 10.54 5.00 -8.67
C LEU A 133 11.59 4.29 -9.54
N ASP A 134 12.87 4.66 -9.41
CA ASP A 134 13.95 4.05 -10.17
C ASP A 134 14.08 2.56 -9.81
N VAL A 135 14.04 2.23 -8.53
CA VAL A 135 14.07 0.83 -8.05
C VAL A 135 12.89 0.02 -8.59
N LEU A 136 11.69 0.60 -8.67
CA LEU A 136 10.53 -0.08 -9.26
C LEU A 136 10.71 -0.33 -10.77
N VAL A 137 11.20 0.66 -11.51
CA VAL A 137 11.46 0.56 -12.95
C VAL A 137 12.53 -0.49 -13.23
N ASP A 138 13.61 -0.49 -12.46
CA ASP A 138 14.68 -1.48 -12.56
C ASP A 138 14.16 -2.89 -12.30
N TYR A 139 13.33 -3.07 -11.27
CA TYR A 139 12.71 -4.35 -10.96
C TYR A 139 11.80 -4.85 -12.10
N LEU A 140 10.94 -3.98 -12.64
CA LEU A 140 10.06 -4.35 -13.76
C LEU A 140 10.87 -4.75 -14.99
N THR A 141 11.90 -3.96 -15.33
CA THR A 141 12.82 -4.25 -16.44
C THR A 141 13.51 -5.60 -16.25
N PHE A 142 14.04 -5.84 -15.05
CA PHE A 142 14.66 -7.11 -14.68
C PHE A 142 13.69 -8.29 -14.83
N THR A 143 12.46 -8.17 -14.33
CA THR A 143 11.46 -9.24 -14.46
C THR A 143 11.09 -9.50 -15.92
N GLN A 144 10.97 -8.45 -16.74
CA GLN A 144 10.65 -8.58 -18.17
C GLN A 144 11.76 -9.31 -18.93
N ILE A 145 13.03 -8.98 -18.69
CA ILE A 145 14.18 -9.67 -19.28
C ILE A 145 14.16 -11.17 -18.91
N GLN A 146 13.87 -11.49 -17.65
CA GLN A 146 13.81 -12.88 -17.17
C GLN A 146 12.66 -13.69 -17.80
N ILE A 147 11.56 -13.04 -18.15
CA ILE A 147 10.44 -13.67 -18.87
C ILE A 147 10.85 -13.94 -20.32
N VAL A 148 11.36 -12.92 -21.02
CA VAL A 148 11.81 -13.05 -22.43
C VAL A 148 12.89 -14.14 -22.57
N SER A 149 13.88 -14.16 -21.67
CA SER A 149 14.96 -15.16 -21.70
C SER A 149 14.48 -16.61 -21.49
N LYS A 150 13.36 -16.80 -20.77
CA LYS A 150 12.75 -18.13 -20.59
C LYS A 150 11.99 -18.59 -21.83
N ASP A 151 11.36 -17.67 -22.56
CA ASP A 151 10.65 -17.98 -23.81
C ASP A 151 11.60 -18.37 -24.95
N ASP A 152 12.75 -17.69 -25.09
CA ASP A 152 13.77 -18.01 -26.09
C ASP A 152 14.38 -19.42 -25.90
N THR A 153 14.44 -19.90 -24.64
CA THR A 153 14.94 -21.24 -24.34
C THR A 153 13.96 -22.33 -24.81
N PHE A 154 12.66 -22.05 -24.83
CA PHE A 154 11.64 -23.00 -25.30
C PHE A 154 11.61 -23.09 -26.84
N GLY A 155 11.90 -21.98 -27.53
CA GLY A 155 12.02 -21.95 -29.00
C GLY A 155 13.25 -22.70 -29.53
N SER A 156 14.37 -22.68 -28.81
CA SER A 156 15.63 -23.32 -29.24
C SER A 156 15.66 -24.85 -29.02
N MET A 157 14.95 -25.37 -28.00
CA MET A 157 14.86 -26.82 -27.77
C MET A 157 14.04 -27.56 -28.83
N SER A 158 13.09 -26.89 -29.50
CA SER A 158 12.29 -27.52 -30.56
C SER A 158 13.14 -27.78 -31.82
N ALA A 159 13.98 -26.82 -32.23
CA ALA A 159 14.80 -26.90 -33.43
C ALA A 159 15.94 -27.94 -33.37
N ASN A 160 16.48 -28.23 -32.18
CA ASN A 160 17.57 -29.20 -32.02
C ASN A 160 17.11 -30.67 -31.99
N SER A 161 15.81 -30.92 -31.85
CA SER A 161 15.25 -32.28 -31.89
C SER A 161 15.06 -32.82 -33.32
N SER A 162 14.94 -31.93 -34.32
CA SER A 162 14.68 -32.32 -35.71
C SER A 162 15.93 -32.64 -36.54
N LEU A 163 17.13 -32.28 -36.08
CA LEU A 163 18.38 -32.54 -36.81
C LEU A 163 19.12 -33.82 -36.38
N ARG A 164 18.71 -34.47 -35.28
CA ARG A 164 19.34 -35.72 -34.80
C ARG A 164 18.77 -37.00 -35.41
N ASN A 165 17.66 -36.92 -36.15
CA ASN A 165 17.00 -38.08 -36.78
C ASN A 165 17.34 -38.29 -38.27
N MET A 166 18.32 -37.56 -38.85
CA MET A 166 18.70 -37.69 -40.27
C MET A 166 20.14 -38.17 -40.52
N VAL A 167 20.87 -38.64 -39.51
CA VAL A 167 22.20 -39.24 -39.70
C VAL A 167 22.32 -40.51 -38.87
N GLY A 168 21.67 -41.57 -39.33
CA GLY A 168 21.70 -42.85 -38.64
C GLY A 168 20.82 -43.88 -39.29
N SER A 169 21.23 -44.36 -40.46
CA SER A 169 21.07 -45.74 -40.93
C SER A 169 21.18 -45.78 -42.44
N SER A 170 22.28 -46.29 -42.96
CA SER A 170 22.19 -47.28 -44.02
C SER A 170 23.43 -48.19 -43.99
N PRO A 171 23.23 -49.47 -44.33
CA PRO A 171 24.12 -50.59 -44.00
C PRO A 171 25.41 -50.66 -44.83
#